data_AF-A0A6L3SZG9-F1
#
_entry.id   AF-A0A6L3SZG9-F1
#
_cell.length_a   1.000
_cell.length_b   1.000
_cell.length_c   1.000
_cell.angle_alpha   90.00
_cell.angle_beta   90.00
_cell.angle_gamma   90.00
#
_symmetry.space_group_name_H-M   'P 1'
#
loop_
_entity.id
_entity.type
_entity.pdbx_description
1 polymer ?
#
loop_
_entity_poly.entity_id
_entity_poly.type
_entity_poly.pdbx_seq_one_letter_code
_entity_poly.pdbx_strand_id
1 'polypeptide(L)'
;MTTERAIRANRQNALASTGPRTAAGRTRSAQNARKHGLAATDPNPDAPEETEHLATLIAGAHGGDAAILDAARAVAEAQFHLRRVQAFKGTLIREEVHALQAETGTDIASTLFPSADLLQKLARLERYERRAFSQRKSAVRRFAALICRL
;
A
#
# COMPACT_ATOMS: atom_id res chain seq x y z
N MET A 1 -11.08 19.58 2.10
CA MET A 1 -10.14 20.58 2.65
C MET A 1 -9.80 20.21 4.09
N THR A 2 -8.52 20.23 4.48
CA THR A 2 -8.09 20.01 5.88
C THR A 2 -8.28 21.30 6.67
N THR A 3 -8.92 21.22 7.83
CA THR A 3 -9.16 22.39 8.69
C THR A 3 -7.84 22.91 9.28
N GLU A 4 -7.79 24.20 9.60
CA GLU A 4 -6.62 24.86 10.22
C GLU A 4 -6.18 24.16 11.52
N ARG A 5 -7.16 23.69 12.29
CA ARG A 5 -6.95 22.91 13.49
C ARG A 5 -6.24 21.57 13.20
N ALA A 6 -6.64 20.88 12.12
CA ALA A 6 -5.97 19.66 11.68
C ALA A 6 -4.55 19.92 11.15
N ILE A 7 -4.33 21.05 10.48
CA ILE A 7 -3.00 21.45 9.98
C ILE A 7 -2.05 21.75 11.15
N ARG A 8 -2.49 22.51 12.15
CA ARG A 8 -1.69 22.83 13.34
C ARG A 8 -1.36 21.57 14.14
N ALA A 9 -2.33 20.68 14.33
CA ALA A 9 -2.11 19.40 14.99
C ALA A 9 -1.13 18.50 14.21
N ASN A 10 -1.24 18.42 12.89
CA ASN A 10 -0.29 17.67 12.05
C ASN A 10 1.12 18.26 12.11
N ARG A 11 1.29 19.59 12.16
CA ARG A 11 2.61 20.21 12.34
C ARG A 11 3.22 19.90 13.71
N GLN A 12 2.43 20.00 14.79
CA GLN A 12 2.89 19.64 16.13
C GLN A 12 3.23 18.16 16.24
N ASN A 13 2.39 17.28 15.69
CA ASN A 13 2.65 15.84 15.64
C ASN A 13 3.86 15.51 14.78
N ALA A 14 4.11 16.22 13.68
CA ALA A 14 5.29 16.03 12.85
C ALA A 14 6.58 16.48 13.57
N LEU A 15 6.51 17.55 14.37
CA LEU A 15 7.63 18.00 15.21
C LEU A 15 7.89 17.04 16.38
N ALA A 16 6.84 16.43 16.94
CA ALA A 16 6.94 15.43 18.00
C ALA A 16 7.29 14.02 17.49
N SER A 17 6.91 13.69 16.24
CA SER A 17 7.15 12.38 15.65
C SER A 17 8.51 12.34 14.98
N THR A 18 9.50 11.83 15.71
CA THR A 18 10.87 11.67 15.18
C THR A 18 11.02 10.50 14.22
N GLY A 19 9.95 9.73 13.96
CA GLY A 19 10.00 8.45 13.26
C GLY A 19 11.03 7.47 13.85
N PRO A 20 11.13 6.25 13.32
CA PRO A 20 12.23 5.38 13.68
C PRO A 20 13.54 5.84 13.01
N ARG A 21 14.45 6.46 13.79
CA ARG A 21 15.76 6.93 13.30
C ARG A 21 16.86 5.86 13.38
N THR A 22 16.67 4.84 14.21
CA THR A 22 17.62 3.74 14.41
C THR A 22 17.23 2.51 13.59
N ALA A 23 18.19 1.63 13.30
CA ALA A 23 17.91 0.35 12.63
C ALA A 23 16.86 -0.48 13.41
N ALA A 24 17.05 -0.62 14.73
CA ALA A 24 16.10 -1.31 15.61
C ALA A 24 14.71 -0.64 15.68
N GLY A 25 14.64 0.69 15.62
CA GLY A 25 13.38 1.42 15.51
C GLY A 25 12.67 1.12 14.18
N ARG A 26 13.43 1.05 13.08
CA ARG A 26 12.90 0.73 11.75
C ARG A 26 12.38 -0.71 11.71
N THR A 27 13.12 -1.66 12.27
CA THR A 27 12.69 -3.07 12.40
C THR A 27 11.40 -3.20 13.20
N ARG A 28 11.27 -2.53 14.36
CA ARG A 28 10.01 -2.53 15.13
C ARG A 28 8.86 -1.89 14.38
N SER A 29 9.10 -0.76 13.70
CA SER A 29 8.06 -0.12 12.88
C SER A 29 7.67 -0.98 11.67
N ALA A 30 8.58 -1.77 11.11
CA ALA A 30 8.30 -2.73 10.04
C ALA A 30 7.44 -3.90 10.53
N GLN A 31 7.59 -4.33 11.79
CA GLN A 31 6.71 -5.35 12.38
C GLN A 31 5.26 -4.88 12.56
N ASN A 32 4.99 -3.57 12.62
CA ASN A 32 3.60 -3.07 12.66
C ASN A 32 2.83 -3.38 11.37
N ALA A 33 3.53 -3.50 10.25
CA ALA A 33 2.93 -4.00 9.01
C ALA A 33 2.41 -5.41 9.28
N ARG A 34 3.29 -6.33 9.72
CA ARG A 34 2.97 -7.75 9.99
C ARG A 34 1.77 -8.02 10.91
N LYS A 35 1.39 -7.07 11.79
CA LYS A 35 0.38 -7.32 12.82
C LYS A 35 -1.09 -7.11 12.40
N HIS A 36 -1.42 -6.20 11.47
CA HIS A 36 -2.84 -5.83 11.28
C HIS A 36 -3.27 -5.50 9.84
N GLY A 37 -4.45 -6.00 9.45
CA GLY A 37 -5.21 -5.61 8.26
C GLY A 37 -4.46 -5.83 6.95
N LEU A 38 -4.78 -5.00 5.95
CA LEU A 38 -4.06 -5.00 4.66
C LEU A 38 -2.61 -4.51 4.77
N ALA A 39 -2.10 -4.23 5.97
CA ALA A 39 -0.68 -4.00 6.20
C ALA A 39 0.06 -5.28 6.63
N ALA A 40 -0.65 -6.35 7.01
CA ALA A 40 -0.10 -7.64 7.44
C ALA A 40 0.77 -8.31 6.37
N THR A 41 1.56 -9.31 6.77
CA THR A 41 2.27 -10.19 5.85
C THR A 41 1.28 -10.74 4.82
N ASP A 42 1.72 -10.85 3.57
CA ASP A 42 0.89 -11.46 2.53
C ASP A 42 0.56 -12.92 2.90
N PRO A 43 -0.71 -13.33 2.89
CA PRO A 43 -1.06 -14.73 3.11
C PRO A 43 -0.56 -15.64 1.97
N ASN A 44 -0.17 -15.11 0.82
CA ASN A 44 0.48 -15.87 -0.24
C ASN A 44 1.89 -16.33 0.23
N PRO A 45 2.15 -17.64 0.33
CA PRO A 45 3.45 -18.16 0.75
C PRO A 45 4.59 -17.80 -0.21
N ASP A 46 4.28 -17.55 -1.48
CA ASP A 46 5.25 -17.23 -2.54
C ASP A 46 5.61 -15.73 -2.56
N ALA A 47 4.86 -14.89 -1.84
CA ALA A 47 5.05 -13.44 -1.83
C ALA A 47 6.48 -12.98 -1.44
N PRO A 48 7.21 -13.63 -0.51
CA PRO A 48 8.59 -13.27 -0.22
C PRO A 48 9.51 -13.51 -1.42
N GLU A 49 9.33 -14.64 -2.13
CA GLU A 49 10.13 -14.98 -3.31
C GLU A 49 9.81 -14.03 -4.48
N GLU A 50 8.53 -13.78 -4.75
CA GLU A 50 8.10 -12.81 -5.77
C GLU A 50 8.63 -11.40 -5.48
N THR A 51 8.72 -11.02 -4.20
CA THR A 51 9.27 -9.74 -3.76
C THR A 51 10.77 -9.65 -4.04
N GLU A 52 11.55 -10.67 -3.69
CA GLU A 52 12.98 -10.71 -3.97
C GLU A 52 13.28 -10.77 -5.48
N HIS A 53 12.47 -11.52 -6.24
CA HIS A 53 12.58 -11.57 -7.69
C HIS A 53 12.36 -10.19 -8.31
N LEU A 54 11.28 -9.50 -7.92
CA LEU A 54 11.00 -8.15 -8.38
C LEU A 54 12.08 -7.16 -7.94
N ALA A 55 12.60 -7.27 -6.71
CA ALA A 55 13.69 -6.42 -6.22
C ALA A 55 14.96 -6.59 -7.07
N THR A 56 15.29 -7.83 -7.43
CA THR A 56 16.43 -8.14 -8.31
C THR A 56 16.25 -7.53 -9.69
N LEU A 57 15.05 -7.65 -10.28
CA LEU A 57 14.72 -7.01 -11.55
C LEU A 57 14.81 -5.48 -11.48
N ILE A 58 14.34 -4.87 -10.38
CA ILE A 58 14.41 -3.42 -10.18
C ILE A 58 15.87 -2.97 -10.04
N ALA A 59 16.70 -3.67 -9.28
CA ALA A 59 18.10 -3.33 -9.08
C ALA A 59 18.93 -3.47 -10.36
N GLY A 60 18.58 -4.41 -11.25
CA GLY A 60 19.23 -4.60 -12.54
C GLY A 60 20.74 -4.79 -12.41
N ALA A 61 21.53 -4.06 -13.21
CA ALA A 61 22.99 -4.12 -13.18
C ALA A 61 23.61 -3.69 -11.84
N HIS A 62 22.84 -3.00 -10.98
CA HIS A 62 23.31 -2.50 -9.69
C HIS A 62 23.02 -3.46 -8.52
N GLY A 63 22.59 -4.70 -8.80
CA GLY A 63 22.25 -5.69 -7.76
C GLY A 63 23.40 -6.08 -6.83
N GLY A 64 24.65 -5.76 -7.18
CA GLY A 64 25.81 -5.95 -6.30
C GLY A 64 25.95 -4.91 -5.19
N ASP A 65 25.28 -3.76 -5.29
CA ASP A 65 25.27 -2.74 -4.24
C ASP A 65 24.12 -3.02 -3.26
N ALA A 66 24.48 -3.33 -2.01
CA ALA A 66 23.53 -3.66 -0.95
C ALA A 66 22.53 -2.52 -0.67
N ALA A 67 22.94 -1.25 -0.76
CA ALA A 67 22.05 -0.13 -0.51
C ALA A 67 21.02 0.05 -1.64
N ILE A 68 21.43 -0.22 -2.89
CA ILE A 68 20.53 -0.21 -4.05
C ILE A 68 19.57 -1.39 -3.99
N LEU A 69 20.07 -2.58 -3.64
CA LEU A 69 19.23 -3.77 -3.50
C LEU A 69 18.18 -3.60 -2.38
N ASP A 70 18.56 -3.05 -1.23
CA ASP A 70 17.61 -2.76 -0.15
C ASP A 70 16.58 -1.69 -0.54
N ALA A 71 16.99 -0.68 -1.32
CA ALA A 71 16.06 0.30 -1.87
C ALA A 71 15.11 -0.34 -2.91
N ALA A 72 15.60 -1.26 -3.73
CA ALA A 72 14.81 -2.02 -4.68
C ALA A 72 13.78 -2.94 -3.99
N ARG A 73 14.18 -3.63 -2.91
CA ARG A 73 13.28 -4.39 -2.04
C ARG A 73 12.14 -3.53 -1.51
N ALA A 74 12.46 -2.35 -0.98
CA ALA A 74 11.44 -1.43 -0.48
C ALA A 74 10.46 -0.97 -1.59
N VAL A 75 10.91 -0.86 -2.84
CA VAL A 75 10.02 -0.60 -4.00
C VAL A 75 9.14 -1.81 -4.28
N ALA A 76 9.72 -3.02 -4.33
CA ALA A 76 9.00 -4.25 -4.60
C ALA A 76 7.91 -4.52 -3.54
N GLU A 77 8.25 -4.43 -2.25
CA GLU A 77 7.30 -4.58 -1.14
C GLU A 77 6.13 -3.58 -1.25
N ALA A 78 6.42 -2.31 -1.53
CA ALA A 78 5.40 -1.30 -1.68
C ALA A 78 4.52 -1.54 -2.92
N GLN A 79 5.08 -2.12 -3.98
CA GLN A 79 4.35 -2.50 -5.18
C GLN A 79 3.39 -3.67 -4.91
N PHE A 80 3.84 -4.72 -4.23
CA PHE A 80 2.97 -5.84 -3.84
C PHE A 80 1.86 -5.41 -2.89
N HIS A 81 2.18 -4.56 -1.91
CA HIS A 81 1.17 -4.01 -1.02
C HIS A 81 0.10 -3.19 -1.77
N LEU A 82 0.49 -2.39 -2.79
CA LEU A 82 -0.46 -1.67 -3.63
C LEU A 82 -1.32 -2.64 -4.47
N ARG A 83 -0.70 -3.64 -5.10
CA ARG A 83 -1.41 -4.68 -5.86
C ARG A 83 -2.44 -5.40 -5.00
N ARG A 84 -2.10 -5.74 -3.75
CA ARG A 84 -3.01 -6.39 -2.81
C ARG A 84 -4.23 -5.53 -2.47
N VAL A 85 -4.03 -4.24 -2.20
CA VAL A 85 -5.14 -3.31 -1.97
C VAL A 85 -6.05 -3.22 -3.20
N GLN A 86 -5.47 -3.17 -4.40
CA GLN A 86 -6.21 -3.15 -5.66
C GLN A 86 -6.95 -4.47 -5.94
N ALA A 87 -6.33 -5.62 -5.66
CA ALA A 87 -6.94 -6.92 -5.82
C ALA A 87 -8.16 -7.07 -4.91
N PHE A 88 -8.04 -6.70 -3.64
CA PHE A 88 -9.15 -6.70 -2.68
C PHE A 88 -10.25 -5.71 -3.05
N LYS A 89 -9.91 -4.53 -3.58
CA LYS A 89 -10.89 -3.61 -4.16
C LYS A 89 -11.66 -4.26 -5.31
N GLY A 90 -10.96 -5.00 -6.17
CA GLY A 90 -11.56 -5.76 -7.26
C GLY A 90 -12.47 -6.90 -6.81
N THR A 91 -12.14 -7.60 -5.70
CA THR A 91 -13.03 -8.66 -5.16
C THR A 91 -14.33 -8.08 -4.68
N LEU A 92 -14.30 -6.98 -3.91
CA LEU A 92 -15.51 -6.30 -3.43
C LEU A 92 -16.43 -5.85 -4.57
N ILE A 93 -15.86 -5.28 -5.63
CA ILE A 93 -16.64 -4.83 -6.79
C ILE A 93 -17.25 -6.04 -7.52
N ARG A 94 -16.51 -7.14 -7.69
CA ARG A 94 -17.04 -8.35 -8.32
C ARG A 94 -18.15 -8.99 -7.50
N GLU A 95 -17.99 -9.08 -6.18
CA GLU A 95 -19.01 -9.60 -5.26
C GLU A 95 -20.32 -8.81 -5.37
N GLU A 96 -20.23 -7.48 -5.41
CA GLU A 96 -21.39 -6.61 -5.63
C GLU A 96 -22.07 -6.88 -6.98
N VAL A 97 -21.30 -6.91 -8.07
CA VAL A 97 -21.84 -7.17 -9.41
C VAL A 97 -22.53 -8.52 -9.47
N HIS A 98 -21.95 -9.55 -8.86
CA HIS A 98 -22.56 -10.88 -8.77
C HIS A 98 -23.85 -10.88 -7.94
N ALA A 99 -23.90 -10.15 -6.83
CA ALA A 99 -25.12 -10.00 -6.03
C ALA A 99 -26.25 -9.35 -6.84
N LEU A 100 -25.95 -8.25 -7.55
CA LEU A 100 -26.91 -7.56 -8.41
C LEU A 100 -27.41 -8.43 -9.57
N GLN A 101 -26.53 -9.26 -10.15
CA GLN A 101 -26.91 -10.21 -11.21
C GLN A 101 -27.78 -11.37 -10.71
N ALA A 102 -27.60 -11.80 -9.45
CA ALA A 102 -28.41 -12.85 -8.84
C ALA A 102 -29.82 -12.36 -8.48
N GLU A 103 -29.97 -11.07 -8.20
CA GLU A 103 -31.23 -10.41 -7.85
C GLU A 103 -32.10 -10.03 -9.05
N THR A 104 -31.91 -10.63 -10.23
CA THR A 104 -32.71 -10.34 -11.44
C THR A 104 -34.22 -10.48 -11.21
N GLY A 105 -34.81 -9.32 -10.89
CA GLY A 105 -36.20 -9.00 -10.61
C GLY A 105 -36.38 -7.48 -10.62
N THR A 106 -35.82 -6.82 -11.64
CA THR A 106 -36.13 -5.45 -12.11
C THR A 106 -36.22 -4.33 -11.06
N ASP A 107 -35.11 -4.02 -10.36
CA ASP A 107 -34.91 -2.68 -9.82
C ASP A 107 -33.74 -2.00 -10.53
N ILE A 108 -34.04 -0.98 -11.34
CA ILE A 108 -33.07 -0.24 -12.14
C ILE A 108 -32.16 0.59 -11.20
N ALA A 109 -32.65 0.95 -10.02
CA ALA A 109 -31.90 1.76 -9.05
C ALA A 109 -30.70 1.00 -8.47
N SER A 110 -30.84 -0.30 -8.18
CA SER A 110 -29.75 -1.13 -7.66
C SER A 110 -28.68 -1.42 -8.71
N THR A 111 -29.04 -1.40 -10.00
CA THR A 111 -28.08 -1.57 -11.11
C THR A 111 -27.30 -0.30 -11.42
N LEU A 112 -27.88 0.88 -11.15
CA LEU A 112 -27.28 2.18 -11.46
C LEU A 112 -26.36 2.72 -10.36
N PHE A 113 -26.56 2.30 -9.11
CA PHE A 113 -25.81 2.81 -7.96
C PHE A 113 -25.20 1.68 -7.12
N PRO A 114 -23.91 1.79 -6.74
CA PRO A 114 -23.29 0.86 -5.80
C PRO A 114 -24.00 0.87 -4.44
N SER A 115 -24.07 -0.28 -3.77
CA SER A 115 -24.62 -0.36 -2.42
C SER A 115 -23.87 0.55 -1.43
N ALA A 116 -24.59 1.03 -0.42
CA ALA A 116 -24.01 1.83 0.65
C ALA A 116 -22.91 1.05 1.41
N ASP A 117 -23.06 -0.27 1.55
CA ASP A 117 -22.05 -1.13 2.17
C ASP A 117 -20.76 -1.20 1.33
N LEU A 118 -20.88 -1.39 0.02
CA LEU A 118 -19.71 -1.34 -0.89
C LEU A 118 -19.01 0.02 -0.79
N LEU A 119 -19.75 1.13 -0.85
CA LEU A 119 -19.18 2.48 -0.72
C LEU A 119 -18.44 2.66 0.60
N GLN A 120 -18.99 2.16 1.71
CA GLN A 120 -18.34 2.22 3.01
C GLN A 120 -17.05 1.38 3.05
N LYS A 121 -17.06 0.17 2.50
CA LYS A 121 -15.88 -0.70 2.39
C LYS A 121 -14.80 -0.06 1.52
N LEU A 122 -15.16 0.51 0.36
CA LEU A 122 -14.24 1.23 -0.52
C LEU A 122 -13.64 2.46 0.15
N ALA A 123 -14.45 3.26 0.86
CA ALA A 123 -13.97 4.43 1.60
C ALA A 123 -12.95 4.04 2.68
N ARG A 124 -13.14 2.91 3.37
CA ARG A 124 -12.16 2.37 4.33
C ARG A 124 -10.85 1.96 3.64
N LEU A 125 -10.91 1.44 2.41
CA LEU A 125 -9.73 1.05 1.63
C LEU A 125 -8.90 2.23 1.14
N GLU A 126 -9.51 3.40 0.90
CA GLU A 126 -8.77 4.58 0.43
C GLU A 126 -7.56 4.93 1.31
N ARG A 127 -7.67 4.72 2.63
CA ARG A 127 -6.56 4.97 3.56
C ARG A 127 -5.37 4.05 3.27
N TYR A 128 -5.63 2.77 2.98
CA TYR A 128 -4.59 1.80 2.64
C TYR A 128 -4.01 2.09 1.26
N GLU A 129 -4.86 2.46 0.30
CA GLU A 129 -4.43 2.81 -1.06
C GLU A 129 -3.52 4.04 -1.07
N ARG A 130 -3.92 5.13 -0.39
CA ARG A 130 -3.09 6.34 -0.24
C ARG A 130 -1.76 6.03 0.45
N ARG A 131 -1.77 5.21 1.50
CA ARG A 131 -0.55 4.81 2.21
C ARG A 131 0.37 3.95 1.34
N ALA A 132 -0.18 2.98 0.61
CA ALA A 132 0.57 2.13 -0.32
C ALA A 132 1.23 2.96 -1.42
N PHE A 133 0.45 3.86 -2.04
CA PHE A 133 0.93 4.75 -3.09
C PHE A 133 2.03 5.70 -2.60
N SER A 134 1.85 6.28 -1.41
CA SER A 134 2.85 7.15 -0.80
C SER A 134 4.15 6.40 -0.48
N GLN A 135 4.06 5.19 0.05
CA GLN A 135 5.23 4.35 0.32
C GLN A 135 5.98 4.01 -0.97
N ARG A 136 5.27 3.57 -2.01
CA ARG A 136 5.86 3.28 -3.33
C ARG A 136 6.56 4.50 -3.91
N LYS A 137 5.89 5.65 -3.91
CA LYS A 137 6.46 6.92 -4.40
C LYS A 137 7.73 7.31 -3.65
N SER A 138 7.74 7.16 -2.33
CA SER A 138 8.93 7.46 -1.51
C SER A 138 10.06 6.47 -1.77
N ALA A 139 9.76 5.18 -1.91
CA ALA A 139 10.75 4.14 -2.18
C ALA A 139 11.40 4.35 -3.55
N VAL A 140 10.60 4.60 -4.59
CA VAL A 140 11.09 4.86 -5.95
C VAL A 140 12.01 6.09 -5.99
N ARG A 141 11.65 7.16 -5.28
CA ARG A 141 12.51 8.35 -5.18
C ARG A 141 13.84 8.07 -4.51
N ARG A 142 13.84 7.27 -3.43
CA ARG A 142 15.08 6.88 -2.74
C ARG A 142 15.97 6.02 -3.65
N PHE A 143 15.38 5.04 -4.32
CA PHE A 143 16.07 4.18 -5.26
C PHE A 143 16.69 4.97 -6.41
N ALA A 144 15.91 5.83 -7.07
CA ALA A 144 16.39 6.69 -8.15
C ALA A 144 17.53 7.62 -7.69
N ALA A 145 17.43 8.18 -6.48
CA ALA A 145 18.48 9.02 -5.92
C ALA A 145 19.80 8.26 -5.63
N LEU A 146 19.75 6.94 -5.40
CA LEU A 146 20.96 6.12 -5.27
C LEU A 146 21.58 5.82 -6.63
N ILE A 147 20.76 5.46 -7.63
CA ILE A 147 21.25 5.21 -8.99
C ILE A 147 21.88 6.46 -9.61
N CYS A 148 21.26 7.63 -9.46
CA CYS A 148 21.80 8.87 -10.03
C CYS A 148 23.09 9.39 -9.35
N ARG A 149 23.54 8.76 -8.26
CA ARG A 149 24.79 9.11 -7.57
C ARG A 149 25.98 8.23 -7.96
N LEU A 150 25.73 7.17 -8.72
CA LEU A 150 26.74 6.30 -9.32
C LEU A 150 27.20 6.88 -10.66
#